data_AF-A0A7J4EE52-F1
#
_entry.id   AF-A0A7J4EE52-F1
#
_cell.length_a   1.000
_cell.length_b   1.000
_cell.length_c   1.000
_cell.angle_alpha   90.00
_cell.angle_beta   90.00
_cell.angle_gamma   90.00
#
_symmetry.space_group_name_H-M   'P 1'
#
loop_
_entity.id
_entity.type
_entity.pdbx_description
1 polymer ?
#
loop_
_entity_poly.entity_id
_entity_poly.type
_entity_poly.pdbx_seq_one_letter_code
_entity_poly.pdbx_strand_id
1 'polypeptide(L)' 'MLVDSFAWIEYFMGTEKGEEVKEVVESDLQLYTSPIVIAEIYSKFLRTDGKAEVLIDPSYIYV' A
#
# COMPACT_ATOMS: atom_id res chain seq x y z
N MET A 1 -3.42 0.95 -14.96
CA MET A 1 -2.40 1.94 -14.55
C MET A 1 -1.47 1.31 -13.53
N LEU A 2 -0.19 1.69 -13.48
CA LEU A 2 0.75 1.19 -12.47
C LEU A 2 0.71 2.11 -11.24
N VAL A 3 0.56 1.51 -10.05
CA VAL A 3 0.55 2.22 -8.77
C VAL A 3 1.82 1.87 -8.00
N ASP A 4 2.59 2.87 -7.61
CA ASP A 4 3.85 2.71 -6.89
C ASP A 4 3.66 2.76 -5.35
N SER A 5 4.75 2.59 -4.61
CA SER A 5 4.68 2.58 -3.15
C SER A 5 4.31 3.93 -2.56
N PHE A 6 4.64 5.04 -3.22
CA PHE A 6 4.32 6.38 -2.74
C PHE A 6 2.82 6.65 -2.83
N ALA A 7 2.19 6.36 -3.97
CA ALA A 7 0.75 6.54 -4.16
C ALA A 7 -0.05 5.72 -3.14
N TRP A 8 0.32 4.46 -2.91
CA TRP A 8 -0.32 3.63 -1.88
C TRP A 8 -0.17 4.23 -0.48
N ILE A 9 1.01 4.72 -0.12
CA ILE A 9 1.25 5.33 1.20
C ILE A 9 0.35 6.56 1.39
N GLU A 10 0.33 7.48 0.42
CA GLU A 10 -0.52 8.68 0.49
C GLU A 10 -2.01 8.31 0.60
N TYR A 11 -2.47 7.32 -0.18
CA TYR A 11 -3.84 6.79 -0.10
C TYR A 11 -4.16 6.25 1.29
N PHE A 12 -3.31 5.37 1.85
CA PHE A 12 -3.54 4.78 3.17
C PHE A 12 -3.41 5.79 4.32
N MET A 13 -2.57 6.82 4.16
CA MET A 13 -2.41 7.89 5.15
C MET A 13 -3.52 8.93 5.08
N GLY A 14 -4.35 8.94 4.03
CA GLY A 14 -5.42 9.94 3.85
C GLY A 14 -4.89 11.36 3.72
N THR A 15 -3.75 11.55 3.05
CA THR A 15 -3.18 12.87 2.81
C THR A 15 -3.96 13.62 1.72
N GLU A 16 -3.71 14.91 1.54
CA GLU A 16 -4.30 15.71 0.45
C GLU A 16 -4.00 15.10 -0.93
N LYS A 17 -2.78 14.62 -1.16
CA LYS A 17 -2.43 13.89 -2.40
C LYS A 17 -3.07 12.50 -2.45
N GLY A 18 -3.30 11.88 -1.30
CA GLY A 18 -3.99 10.61 -1.17
C GLY A 18 -5.44 10.67 -1.67
N GLU A 19 -6.10 11.82 -1.57
CA GLU A 19 -7.45 12.01 -2.14
C GLU A 19 -7.45 11.93 -3.67
N GLU A 20 -6.43 12.48 -4.35
CA GLU A 20 -6.30 12.30 -5.81
C GLU A 20 -6.06 10.84 -6.18
N VAL A 21 -5.25 10.12 -5.37
CA VAL A 21 -4.99 8.70 -5.58
C VAL A 21 -6.26 7.86 -5.34
N LYS A 22 -7.08 8.25 -4.37
CA LYS A 22 -8.34 7.58 -4.05
C LYS A 22 -9.31 7.58 -5.22
N GLU A 23 -9.44 8.68 -5.95
CA GLU A 23 -10.27 8.75 -7.15
C GLU A 23 -9.86 7.71 -8.20
N VAL A 24 -8.56 7.41 -8.31
CA VAL A 24 -8.04 6.39 -9.24
C VAL A 24 -8.23 4.98 -8.66
N VAL A 25 -7.90 4.77 -7.39
CA VAL A 25 -7.97 3.46 -6.70
C VAL A 25 -9.40 2.94 -6.62
N GLU A 26 -10.38 3.82 -6.40
CA GLU A 26 -11.79 3.45 -6.26
C GLU A 26 -12.58 3.52 -7.58
N SER A 27 -11.90 3.79 -8.70
CA SER A 27 -12.51 3.76 -10.03
C SER A 27 -12.60 2.34 -10.62
N ASP A 28 -13.32 2.20 -11.73
CA ASP A 28 -13.39 0.94 -12.50
C ASP A 28 -12.12 0.63 -13.31
N LEU A 29 -11.04 1.39 -13.13
CA LEU A 29 -9.79 1.17 -13.85
C LEU A 29 -9.06 -0.07 -13.34
N GLN A 30 -8.53 -0.88 -14.26
CA GLN A 30 -7.62 -1.95 -13.88
C GLN A 30 -6.27 -1.37 -13.44
N LEU A 31 -5.92 -1.66 -12.19
CA LEU A 31 -4.66 -1.24 -11.58
C LEU A 31 -3.70 -2.42 -11.47
N TYR A 32 -2.41 -2.09 -11.58
CA TYR A 32 -1.31 -3.03 -11.40
C TYR A 32 -0.36 -2.45 -10.36
N THR A 33 0.23 -3.32 -9.55
CA THR A 33 1.34 -2.96 -8.69
C THR A 33 2.28 -4.16 -8.61
N SER A 34 3.57 -3.90 -8.40
CA SER A 34 4.55 -4.97 -8.25
C SER A 34 4.40 -5.59 -6.85
N PRO A 35 4.51 -6.92 -6.69
CA PRO A 35 4.58 -7.54 -5.36
C PRO A 35 5.68 -6.94 -4.47
N ILE A 36 6.78 -6.47 -5.08
CA ILE A 36 7.88 -5.79 -4.38
C ILE A 36 7.40 -4.48 -3.73
N VAL A 37 6.49 -3.74 -4.38
CA VAL A 37 5.92 -2.50 -3.83
C VAL A 37 5.16 -2.79 -2.54
N ILE A 38 4.35 -3.85 -2.52
CA ILE A 38 3.61 -4.29 -1.33
C ILE A 38 4.57 -4.69 -0.20
N ALA A 39 5.62 -5.46 -0.53
CA ALA A 39 6.64 -5.86 0.45
C ALA A 39 7.36 -4.63 1.05
N GLU A 40 7.66 -3.61 0.24
CA GLU A 40 8.27 -2.36 0.72
C GLU A 40 7.35 -1.61 1.70
N ILE A 41 6.07 -1.46 1.35
CA ILE A 41 5.08 -0.79 2.20
C ILE A 41 4.94 -1.52 3.53
N TYR A 42 4.77 -2.84 3.51
CA TYR A 42 4.69 -3.66 4.72
C TYR A 42 5.92 -3.49 5.61
N SER A 43 7.12 -3.59 5.02
CA SER A 43 8.38 -3.43 5.72
C SER A 43 8.54 -2.02 6.34
N LYS A 44 8.07 -0.97 5.65
CA LYS A 44 8.04 0.40 6.17
C LYS A 44 7.06 0.54 7.33
N PHE A 45 5.85 0.01 7.19
CA PHE A 45 4.82 0.07 8.23
C PHE A 45 5.30 -0.57 9.54
N LEU A 46 5.94 -1.75 9.47
CA LEU A 46 6.52 -2.41 10.63
C LEU A 46 7.59 -1.57 11.36
N ARG A 47 8.40 -0.79 10.62
CA ARG A 47 9.48 0.02 11.21
C ARG A 47 8.99 1.33 11.82
N THR A 48 7.96 1.95 11.23
CA THR A 48 7.55 3.30 11.60
C THR A 48 6.59 3.33 12.78
N ASP A 49 5.63 2.40 12.86
CA ASP A 49 4.54 2.49 13.86
C ASP A 49 4.73 1.59 15.09
N GLY A 50 5.72 0.70 15.11
CA GLY A 50 6.15 -0.08 16.30
C GLY A 50 5.07 -0.94 17.00
N LYS A 51 3.83 -0.94 16.49
CA LYS A 51 2.62 -1.56 17.05
C LYS A 51 1.72 -2.14 15.97
N ALA A 52 2.27 -2.49 14.81
CA ALA A 52 1.52 -3.29 13.85
C ALA A 52 1.28 -4.66 14.49
N GLU A 53 0.08 -4.89 15.04
CA GLU A 53 -0.38 -6.25 15.27
C GLU A 53 -0.35 -6.95 13.91
N VAL A 54 0.40 -8.04 13.82
CA VAL A 54 0.49 -8.85 12.61
C VAL A 54 -0.88 -9.53 12.44
N LEU A 55 -1.80 -8.84 11.74
CA LEU A 55 -3.12 -9.39 11.39
C LEU A 55 -3.04 -10.34 10.18
N ILE A 56 -1.92 -10.32 9.45
CA ILE A 56 -1.67 -11.16 8.27
C ILE A 56 -0.41 -11.98 8.54
N ASP A 57 -0.54 -13.30 8.56
CA ASP A 57 0.58 -14.23 8.68
C ASP A 57 1.60 -13.97 7.54
N PRO A 58 2.88 -13.68 7.84
CA PRO A 58 3.91 -13.41 6.84
C PRO A 58 4.09 -14.52 5.80
N SER A 59 3.66 -15.76 6.10
CA SER A 59 3.67 -16.88 5.16
C SER A 59 2.81 -16.66 3.90
N TYR A 60 1.87 -15.71 3.92
CA TYR A 60 1.03 -15.37 2.77
C TYR A 60 1.65 -14.37 1.79
N ILE A 61 2.75 -13.71 2.17
CA ILE A 61 3.42 -12.69 1.34
C ILE A 61 4.59 -13.30 0.54
N TYR A 62 5.12 -14.43 1.00
CA TYR A 62 6.20 -15.18 0.33
C TYR A 62 5.65 -16.45 -0.33
N VAL A 63 4.75 -16.30 -1.30
CA VAL A 63 4.31 -17.36 -2.21
C VAL A 63 4.74 -17.06 -3.63
#